data_AF-A0A3N5MNW0-F1
#
_entry.id   AF-A0A3N5MNW0-F1
#
_cell.length_a   1.000
_cell.length_b   1.000
_cell.length_c   1.000
_cell.angle_alpha   90.00
_cell.angle_beta   90.00
_cell.angle_gamma   90.00
#
_symmetry.space_group_name_H-M   'P 1'
#
loop_
_entity.id
_entity.type
_entity.pdbx_description
1 polymer ?
#
loop_
_entity_poly.entity_id
_entity_poly.type
_entity_poly.pdbx_seq_one_letter_code
_entity_poly.pdbx_strand_id
1 'polypeptide(L)'
;MHKTIGQINERIRDGSVRVVTAEEMPAIVAELGEEGALKEVDVVTTGTFGAMCSSGAFLNFGHAEPPIRMERIWLNNVEAYGGLAAVDTFIGATQQSDTLEEEYGGAHVLEDLVAGKTVELRASSRGTDCYPRRTLTTEIALENLNQATMCNPRNAYQRYNAATNTTDRILNTYMGTLLPGSGNITYSGAGLLNPISNDPKFRLIGSGVPIFLCGAPGIVVGEGTQHSPAGGFGTLMVTGDLKKMSQEYLRAATMTGYGVTMYVGLGIPLPVLDLETVRATAVRDEDISVDIMDYGVPSRNRPSLLKVTYAELRSGTVDLNGEEVR
;
A
#
# COMPACT_ATOMS: atom_id res chain seq x y z
N MET A 1 7.12 -24.14 -24.17
CA MET A 1 8.33 -24.12 -23.32
C MET A 1 7.90 -23.82 -21.89
N HIS A 2 8.50 -24.43 -20.86
CA HIS A 2 8.21 -24.11 -19.45
C HIS A 2 9.53 -23.92 -18.71
N LYS A 3 9.66 -22.79 -18.00
CA LYS A 3 10.74 -22.55 -17.04
C LYS A 3 10.29 -23.00 -15.65
N THR A 4 11.25 -23.28 -14.79
CA THR A 4 11.00 -23.63 -13.40
C THR A 4 11.61 -22.57 -12.48
N ILE A 5 11.04 -22.41 -11.29
CA ILE A 5 11.60 -21.55 -10.24
C ILE A 5 13.04 -21.96 -9.90
N GLY A 6 13.34 -23.27 -9.93
CA GLY A 6 14.69 -23.77 -9.68
C GLY A 6 15.73 -23.25 -10.69
N GLN A 7 15.38 -23.24 -11.98
CA GLN A 7 16.24 -22.69 -13.03
C GLN A 7 16.43 -21.18 -12.90
N ILE A 8 15.36 -20.43 -12.59
CA ILE A 8 15.46 -18.98 -12.36
C ILE A 8 16.36 -18.69 -11.16
N ASN A 9 16.21 -19.45 -10.06
CA ASN A 9 17.06 -19.32 -8.88
C ASN A 9 18.54 -19.65 -9.13
N GLU A 10 18.83 -20.58 -10.05
CA GLU A 10 20.20 -20.84 -10.49
C GLU A 10 20.78 -19.64 -11.25
N ARG A 11 20.01 -19.07 -12.17
CA ARG A 11 20.39 -17.84 -12.89
C ARG A 11 20.57 -16.63 -11.98
N ILE A 12 19.79 -16.54 -10.91
CA ILE A 12 19.97 -15.49 -9.89
C ILE A 12 21.31 -15.70 -9.16
N ARG A 13 21.66 -16.95 -8.82
CA ARG A 13 22.91 -17.27 -8.13
C ARG A 13 24.16 -17.06 -8.98
N ASP A 14 24.08 -17.34 -10.28
CA ASP A 14 25.21 -17.17 -11.21
C ASP A 14 25.28 -15.76 -11.85
N GLY A 15 24.25 -14.92 -11.65
CA GLY A 15 24.19 -13.55 -12.16
C GLY A 15 23.75 -13.44 -13.63
N SER A 16 23.32 -14.53 -14.26
CA SER A 16 22.83 -14.56 -15.65
C SER A 16 21.33 -14.29 -15.79
N VAL A 17 20.62 -14.11 -14.68
CA VAL A 17 19.17 -13.83 -14.67
C VAL A 17 18.84 -12.58 -15.46
N ARG A 18 17.81 -12.66 -16.30
CA ARG A 18 17.28 -11.53 -17.05
C ARG A 18 16.02 -10.98 -16.37
N VAL A 19 16.21 -9.86 -15.69
CA VAL A 19 15.17 -9.13 -14.97
C VAL A 19 14.78 -7.91 -15.78
N VAL A 20 13.48 -7.73 -15.98
CA VAL A 20 12.91 -6.56 -16.68
C VAL A 20 11.79 -5.97 -15.82
N THR A 21 11.47 -4.71 -16.04
CA THR A 21 10.31 -4.06 -15.40
C THR A 21 9.01 -4.40 -16.13
N ALA A 22 7.88 -4.24 -15.43
CA ALA A 22 6.56 -4.36 -16.03
C ALA A 22 6.32 -3.36 -17.19
N GLU A 23 7.07 -2.25 -17.23
CA GLU A 23 7.01 -1.26 -18.32
C GLU A 23 7.75 -1.72 -19.58
N GLU A 24 8.87 -2.44 -19.41
CA GLU A 24 9.67 -2.96 -20.54
C GLU A 24 9.02 -4.20 -21.17
N MET A 25 8.32 -5.02 -20.39
CA MET A 25 7.80 -6.32 -20.82
C MET A 25 6.85 -6.25 -22.05
N PRO A 26 5.88 -5.31 -22.15
CA PRO A 26 5.04 -5.17 -23.34
C PRO A 26 5.80 -4.84 -24.62
N ALA A 27 6.93 -4.14 -24.53
CA ALA A 27 7.78 -3.82 -25.69
C ALA A 27 8.58 -5.05 -26.15
N ILE A 28 9.13 -5.81 -25.20
CA ILE A 28 9.85 -7.07 -25.47
C ILE A 28 8.93 -8.08 -26.17
N VAL A 29 7.68 -8.20 -25.71
CA VAL A 29 6.70 -9.09 -26.36
C VAL A 29 6.34 -8.62 -27.76
N ALA A 30 6.24 -7.30 -27.99
CA ALA A 30 5.97 -6.75 -29.31
C ALA A 30 7.13 -7.00 -30.30
N GLU A 31 8.37 -6.96 -29.83
CA GLU A 31 9.57 -7.16 -30.66
C GLU A 31 9.86 -8.65 -30.93
N LEU A 32 9.84 -9.48 -29.88
CA LEU A 32 10.31 -10.87 -29.92
C LEU A 32 9.17 -11.90 -30.05
N GLY A 33 7.92 -11.47 -29.91
CA GLY A 33 6.77 -12.35 -29.74
C GLY A 33 6.76 -13.06 -28.38
N GLU A 34 5.64 -13.72 -28.06
CA GLU A 34 5.45 -14.36 -26.74
C GLU A 34 6.51 -15.45 -26.44
N GLU A 35 6.86 -16.28 -27.44
CA GLU A 35 7.84 -17.35 -27.26
C GLU A 35 9.27 -16.80 -27.11
N GLY A 36 9.59 -15.74 -27.85
CA GLY A 36 10.87 -15.04 -27.74
C GLY A 36 11.03 -14.40 -26.37
N ALA A 37 10.00 -13.68 -25.90
CA ALA A 37 9.96 -13.09 -24.57
C ALA A 37 10.07 -14.15 -23.47
N LEU A 38 9.35 -15.27 -23.58
CA LEU A 38 9.46 -16.39 -22.63
C LEU A 38 10.88 -16.94 -22.55
N LYS A 39 11.59 -17.03 -23.68
CA LYS A 39 12.98 -17.51 -23.69
C LYS A 39 13.93 -16.50 -23.05
N GLU A 40 13.74 -15.21 -23.37
CA GLU A 40 14.62 -14.11 -23.00
C GLU A 40 14.49 -13.71 -21.53
N VAL A 41 13.26 -13.50 -21.04
CA VAL A 41 12.97 -12.89 -19.73
C VAL A 41 12.78 -13.95 -18.66
N ASP A 42 13.42 -13.77 -17.51
CA ASP A 42 13.30 -14.68 -16.36
C ASP A 42 12.38 -14.14 -15.27
N VAL A 43 12.41 -12.83 -15.01
CA VAL A 43 11.61 -12.19 -13.96
C VAL A 43 11.10 -10.83 -14.46
N VAL A 44 9.82 -10.55 -14.22
CA VAL A 44 9.22 -9.22 -14.38
C VAL A 44 9.07 -8.57 -13.01
N THR A 45 9.65 -7.40 -12.80
CA THR A 45 9.48 -6.62 -11.57
C THR A 45 8.28 -5.69 -11.69
N THR A 46 7.37 -5.82 -10.72
CA THR A 46 6.14 -5.01 -10.63
C THR A 46 6.18 -4.18 -9.35
N GLY A 47 5.39 -3.12 -9.27
CA GLY A 47 5.25 -2.36 -8.04
C GLY A 47 4.20 -1.25 -8.05
N THR A 48 3.94 -0.75 -6.85
CA THR A 48 3.05 0.37 -6.59
C THR A 48 3.68 1.26 -5.52
N PHE A 49 3.51 2.57 -5.67
CA PHE A 49 3.71 3.53 -4.58
C PHE A 49 2.48 4.42 -4.53
N GLY A 50 1.70 4.31 -3.47
CA GLY A 50 0.42 5.02 -3.38
C GLY A 50 -0.09 5.11 -1.96
N ALA A 51 -1.09 5.97 -1.76
CA ALA A 51 -1.72 6.18 -0.46
C ALA A 51 -2.49 4.92 -0.02
N MET A 52 -1.98 4.26 1.02
CA MET A 52 -2.52 3.07 1.64
C MET A 52 -2.94 3.41 3.08
N CYS A 53 -4.14 3.97 3.23
CA CYS A 53 -4.72 4.28 4.53
C CYS A 53 -4.90 3.03 5.41
N SER A 54 -5.08 1.85 4.80
CA SER A 54 -5.19 0.56 5.46
C SER A 54 -3.82 -0.04 5.82
N SER A 55 -3.01 0.74 6.53
CA SER A 55 -1.69 0.35 7.00
C SER A 55 -1.52 0.61 8.50
N GLY A 56 -0.56 -0.07 9.12
CA GLY A 56 -0.26 0.08 10.53
C GLY A 56 0.85 -0.85 11.00
N ALA A 57 1.16 -0.82 12.28
CA ALA A 57 2.19 -1.68 12.85
C ALA A 57 1.82 -2.20 14.23
N PHE A 58 2.21 -3.45 14.49
CA PHE A 58 2.31 -4.01 15.83
C PHE A 58 3.68 -3.64 16.43
N LEU A 59 3.67 -3.10 17.63
CA LEU A 59 4.88 -2.69 18.34
C LEU A 59 4.93 -3.37 19.71
N ASN A 60 6.11 -3.85 20.09
CA ASN A 60 6.39 -4.36 21.42
C ASN A 60 7.50 -3.53 22.07
N PHE A 61 7.16 -2.86 23.17
CA PHE A 61 8.04 -1.90 23.83
C PHE A 61 9.02 -2.53 24.83
N GLY A 62 8.80 -3.78 25.22
CA GLY A 62 9.41 -4.34 26.42
C GLY A 62 8.82 -3.73 27.71
N HIS A 63 9.24 -4.28 28.85
CA HIS A 63 8.75 -3.84 30.15
C HIS A 63 9.64 -2.76 30.78
N ALA A 64 9.00 -1.78 31.43
CA ALA A 64 9.65 -0.92 32.40
C ALA A 64 9.89 -1.68 33.73
N GLU A 65 10.70 -1.10 34.61
CA GLU A 65 10.87 -1.58 35.98
C GLU A 65 10.37 -0.50 36.97
N PRO A 66 9.36 -0.76 37.81
CA PRO A 66 8.51 -1.97 37.84
C PRO A 66 7.62 -2.11 36.59
N PRO A 67 7.13 -3.33 36.27
CA PRO A 67 6.42 -3.62 35.02
C PRO A 67 5.03 -3.00 34.97
N ILE A 68 4.59 -2.71 33.74
CA ILE A 68 3.29 -2.12 33.40
C ILE A 68 2.53 -3.01 32.42
N ARG A 69 1.21 -3.08 32.59
CA ARG A 69 0.26 -3.54 31.57
C ARG A 69 -0.41 -2.30 30.99
N MET A 70 0.02 -1.88 29.81
CA MET A 70 -0.45 -0.67 29.16
C MET A 70 -1.89 -0.85 28.66
N GLU A 71 -2.82 -0.03 29.14
CA GLU A 71 -4.24 -0.11 28.77
C GLU A 71 -4.66 1.00 27.81
N ARG A 72 -4.21 2.23 28.06
CA ARG A 72 -4.30 3.34 27.11
C ARG A 72 -2.91 3.82 26.78
N ILE A 73 -2.63 3.99 25.50
CA ILE A 73 -1.28 4.21 24.97
C ILE A 73 -1.34 5.38 23.98
N TRP A 74 -0.35 6.24 24.03
CA TRP A 74 -0.13 7.30 23.05
C TRP A 74 1.32 7.31 22.59
N LEU A 75 1.52 7.57 21.31
CA LEU A 75 2.81 7.79 20.67
C LEU A 75 2.80 9.18 20.05
N ASN A 76 3.57 10.14 20.58
CA ASN A 76 3.49 11.57 20.19
C ASN A 76 2.03 12.08 20.14
N ASN A 77 1.26 11.84 21.20
CA ASN A 77 -0.18 12.16 21.29
C ASN A 77 -1.09 11.50 20.24
N VAL A 78 -0.62 10.48 19.52
CA VAL A 78 -1.46 9.62 18.68
C VAL A 78 -1.87 8.40 19.48
N GLU A 79 -3.16 8.16 19.64
CA GLU A 79 -3.65 6.96 20.33
C GLU A 79 -3.13 5.69 19.64
N ALA A 80 -2.60 4.76 20.43
CA ALA A 80 -2.24 3.42 19.98
C ALA A 80 -3.10 2.39 20.74
N TYR A 81 -3.56 1.38 20.01
CA TYR A 81 -4.54 0.42 20.49
C TYR A 81 -3.85 -0.67 21.31
N GLY A 82 -4.08 -0.63 22.63
CA GLY A 82 -3.71 -1.70 23.56
C GLY A 82 -4.67 -2.88 23.51
N GLY A 83 -4.67 -3.70 24.56
CA GLY A 83 -5.57 -4.87 24.67
C GLY A 83 -5.07 -6.14 23.97
N LEU A 84 -3.89 -6.09 23.34
CA LEU A 84 -3.22 -7.25 22.75
C LEU A 84 -2.50 -8.08 23.83
N ALA A 85 -1.68 -7.42 24.64
CA ALA A 85 -1.03 -7.98 25.83
C ALA A 85 -0.50 -6.82 26.69
N ALA A 86 0.50 -7.07 27.55
CA ALA A 86 0.93 -6.09 28.54
C ALA A 86 1.70 -4.89 27.95
N VAL A 87 2.51 -5.11 26.90
CA VAL A 87 3.35 -4.07 26.28
C VAL A 87 3.31 -4.15 24.75
N ASP A 88 2.29 -4.83 24.22
CA ASP A 88 2.00 -4.97 22.81
C ASP A 88 0.89 -4.00 22.41
N THR A 89 1.10 -3.27 21.32
CA THR A 89 0.14 -2.30 20.80
C THR A 89 0.03 -2.42 19.28
N PHE A 90 -1.09 -1.99 18.73
CA PHE A 90 -1.22 -1.69 17.31
C PHE A 90 -1.36 -0.18 17.12
N ILE A 91 -0.70 0.40 16.12
CA ILE A 91 -0.94 1.79 15.70
C ILE A 91 -1.39 1.81 14.24
N GLY A 92 -2.57 2.40 14.00
CA GLY A 92 -3.13 2.56 12.65
C GLY A 92 -2.63 3.84 12.00
N ALA A 93 -2.26 3.78 10.72
CA ALA A 93 -1.67 4.91 9.99
C ALA A 93 -2.57 6.16 9.98
N THR A 94 -3.89 5.98 9.94
CA THR A 94 -4.87 7.08 9.86
C THR A 94 -5.27 7.63 11.23
N GLN A 95 -4.80 7.05 12.34
CA GLN A 95 -5.16 7.55 13.67
C GLN A 95 -4.56 8.94 13.85
N GLN A 96 -5.40 9.93 14.08
CA GLN A 96 -4.97 11.32 14.22
C GLN A 96 -4.38 11.59 15.60
N SER A 97 -3.53 12.62 15.66
CA SER A 97 -3.02 13.16 16.92
C SER A 97 -4.14 13.85 17.70
N ASP A 98 -4.18 13.63 19.02
CA ASP A 98 -5.09 14.34 19.93
C ASP A 98 -4.81 15.86 19.98
N THR A 99 -3.62 16.30 19.56
CA THR A 99 -3.18 17.70 19.64
C THR A 99 -2.99 18.39 18.30
N LEU A 100 -2.60 17.63 17.26
CA LEU A 100 -2.29 18.17 15.93
C LEU A 100 -3.30 17.70 14.86
N GLU A 101 -4.27 16.87 15.23
CA GLU A 101 -5.37 16.42 14.37
C GLU A 101 -4.90 15.87 13.02
N GLU A 102 -5.23 16.53 11.91
CA GLU A 102 -4.85 16.09 10.56
C GLU A 102 -3.38 16.38 10.20
N GLU A 103 -2.68 17.26 10.91
CA GLU A 103 -1.28 17.60 10.63
C GLU A 103 -0.30 16.51 11.09
N TYR A 104 -0.71 15.62 11.99
CA TYR A 104 0.12 14.53 12.48
C TYR A 104 -0.73 13.33 12.92
N GLY A 105 -0.23 12.11 12.72
CA GLY A 105 -0.97 10.90 13.07
C GLY A 105 -0.10 9.65 13.03
N GLY A 106 -0.74 8.48 13.01
CA GLY A 106 -0.05 7.20 13.09
C GLY A 106 0.95 6.99 11.95
N ALA A 107 0.64 7.46 10.74
CA ALA A 107 1.58 7.44 9.62
C ALA A 107 2.86 8.23 9.93
N HIS A 108 2.71 9.41 10.55
CA HIS A 108 3.84 10.27 10.92
C HIS A 108 4.66 9.66 12.06
N VAL A 109 4.01 9.03 13.05
CA VAL A 109 4.72 8.24 14.08
C VAL A 109 5.57 7.14 13.45
N LEU A 110 5.00 6.37 12.50
CA LEU A 110 5.72 5.30 11.82
C LEU A 110 6.86 5.83 10.96
N GLU A 111 6.65 6.92 10.22
CA GLU A 111 7.68 7.58 9.42
C GLU A 111 8.82 8.13 10.30
N ASP A 112 8.50 8.75 11.44
CA ASP A 112 9.48 9.28 12.39
C ASP A 112 10.33 8.16 13.01
N LEU A 113 9.70 7.06 13.42
CA LEU A 113 10.41 5.87 13.92
C LEU A 113 11.36 5.31 12.85
N VAL A 114 10.89 5.17 11.60
CA VAL A 114 11.72 4.70 10.47
C VAL A 114 12.83 5.70 10.11
N ALA A 115 12.65 6.99 10.41
CA ALA A 115 13.68 8.02 10.29
C ALA A 115 14.81 7.89 11.32
N GLY A 116 14.64 7.04 12.35
CA GLY A 116 15.51 7.00 13.52
C GLY A 116 15.26 8.15 14.51
N LYS A 117 14.09 8.82 14.45
CA LYS A 117 13.70 9.80 15.48
C LYS A 117 13.12 9.08 16.70
N THR A 118 13.18 9.78 17.83
CA THR A 118 12.49 9.37 19.05
C THR A 118 11.02 9.79 19.03
N VAL A 119 10.19 9.01 19.70
CA VAL A 119 8.75 9.24 19.88
C VAL A 119 8.43 9.14 21.37
N GLU A 120 7.64 10.06 21.91
CA GLU A 120 7.15 9.98 23.28
C GLU A 120 6.09 8.88 23.39
N LEU A 121 6.37 7.88 24.24
CA LEU A 121 5.42 6.88 24.69
C LEU A 121 4.79 7.32 26.02
N ARG A 122 3.48 7.50 26.02
CA ARG A 122 2.68 7.68 27.23
C ARG A 122 1.73 6.51 27.39
N ALA A 123 1.71 5.91 28.57
CA ALA A 123 0.81 4.81 28.88
C ALA A 123 0.16 4.98 30.26
N SER A 124 -1.10 4.51 30.35
CA SER A 124 -1.84 4.41 31.61
C SER A 124 -2.39 3.00 31.82
N SER A 125 -2.50 2.61 33.08
CA SER A 125 -2.96 1.30 33.53
C SER A 125 -3.70 1.42 34.85
N ARG A 126 -4.72 0.58 35.08
CA ARG A 126 -5.33 0.41 36.40
C ARG A 126 -4.33 -0.13 37.45
N GLY A 127 -3.28 -0.82 37.01
CA GLY A 127 -2.32 -1.55 37.84
C GLY A 127 -2.87 -2.89 38.35
N THR A 128 -1.99 -3.88 38.48
CA THR A 128 -2.29 -5.20 39.05
C THR A 128 -1.12 -5.69 39.90
N ASP A 129 -1.27 -6.81 40.60
CA ASP A 129 -0.17 -7.38 41.39
C ASP A 129 1.05 -7.77 40.52
N CYS A 130 0.81 -8.25 39.29
CA CYS A 130 1.88 -8.57 38.34
C CYS A 130 2.44 -7.33 37.62
N TYR A 131 1.66 -6.24 37.55
CA TYR A 131 1.99 -5.03 36.80
C TYR A 131 1.65 -3.80 37.67
N PRO A 132 2.42 -3.51 38.71
CA PRO A 132 2.04 -2.51 39.71
C PRO A 132 2.18 -1.07 39.21
N ARG A 133 2.96 -0.83 38.15
CA ARG A 133 3.11 0.51 37.56
C ARG A 133 1.82 0.93 36.87
N ARG A 134 1.31 2.11 37.24
CA ARG A 134 0.06 2.67 36.70
C ARG A 134 0.24 3.67 35.56
N THR A 135 1.41 4.31 35.48
CA THR A 135 1.71 5.31 34.46
C THR A 135 3.14 5.16 33.96
N LEU A 136 3.35 5.50 32.69
CA LEU A 136 4.66 5.56 32.06
C LEU A 136 4.68 6.73 31.07
N THR A 137 5.74 7.53 31.11
CA THR A 137 6.09 8.49 30.07
C THR A 137 7.58 8.34 29.81
N THR A 138 7.96 8.07 28.57
CA THR A 138 9.37 7.89 28.16
C THR A 138 9.50 8.16 26.67
N GLU A 139 10.72 8.39 26.20
CA GLU A 139 11.02 8.37 24.77
C GLU A 139 11.40 6.95 24.33
N ILE A 140 11.00 6.58 23.12
CA ILE A 140 11.36 5.33 22.46
C ILE A 140 11.95 5.63 21.07
N ALA A 141 12.84 4.76 20.62
CA ALA A 141 13.35 4.76 19.25
C ALA A 141 13.13 3.37 18.64
N LEU A 142 13.05 3.29 17.31
CA LEU A 142 12.70 2.06 16.61
C LEU A 142 13.68 0.92 16.90
N GLU A 143 14.98 1.23 17.02
CA GLU A 143 16.02 0.26 17.32
C GLU A 143 15.84 -0.41 18.69
N ASN A 144 15.25 0.32 19.65
CA ASN A 144 15.05 -0.14 21.04
C ASN A 144 13.79 -0.98 21.22
N LEU A 145 12.90 -1.07 20.22
CA LEU A 145 11.73 -1.93 20.27
C LEU A 145 12.12 -3.40 20.14
N ASN A 146 11.51 -4.26 20.96
CA ASN A 146 11.72 -5.71 20.86
C ASN A 146 11.23 -6.23 19.50
N GLN A 147 10.04 -5.77 19.09
CA GLN A 147 9.45 -6.06 17.79
C GLN A 147 8.76 -4.81 17.25
N ALA A 148 8.89 -4.62 15.95
CA ALA A 148 8.11 -3.65 15.19
C ALA A 148 7.73 -4.29 13.85
N THR A 149 6.48 -4.69 13.72
CA THR A 149 5.98 -5.44 12.57
C THR A 149 4.91 -4.64 11.86
N MET A 150 5.21 -4.15 10.65
CA MET A 150 4.19 -3.57 9.79
C MET A 150 3.20 -4.66 9.41
N CYS A 151 1.92 -4.41 9.61
CA CYS A 151 0.85 -5.33 9.24
C CYS A 151 -0.26 -4.53 8.59
N ASN A 152 -0.36 -4.66 7.26
CA ASN A 152 -1.31 -3.89 6.50
C ASN A 152 -2.42 -4.80 6.00
N PRO A 153 -3.68 -4.63 6.44
CA PRO A 153 -4.79 -5.48 6.05
C PRO A 153 -5.18 -5.35 4.57
N ARG A 154 -4.71 -4.31 3.84
CA ARG A 154 -5.13 -4.08 2.45
C ARG A 154 -4.19 -3.13 1.71
N ASN A 155 -3.49 -3.67 0.72
CA ASN A 155 -2.55 -2.98 -0.16
C ASN A 155 -2.69 -3.47 -1.61
N ALA A 156 -1.95 -2.82 -2.52
CA ALA A 156 -1.81 -3.22 -3.92
C ALA A 156 -3.15 -3.43 -4.65
N TYR A 157 -4.12 -2.53 -4.46
CA TYR A 157 -5.36 -2.54 -5.25
C TYR A 157 -5.07 -2.74 -6.73
N GLN A 158 -5.67 -3.76 -7.35
CA GLN A 158 -5.44 -4.14 -8.75
C GLN A 158 -5.66 -2.96 -9.69
N ARG A 159 -6.87 -2.39 -9.64
CA ARG A 159 -7.18 -1.06 -10.13
C ARG A 159 -8.02 -0.33 -9.09
N TYR A 160 -8.20 0.96 -9.28
CA TYR A 160 -9.07 1.78 -8.46
C TYR A 160 -9.98 2.64 -9.33
N ASN A 161 -11.09 3.10 -8.76
CA ASN A 161 -11.95 4.05 -9.46
C ASN A 161 -11.28 5.41 -9.56
N ALA A 162 -11.60 6.15 -10.62
CA ALA A 162 -11.35 7.58 -10.70
C ALA A 162 -12.52 8.35 -10.06
N ALA A 163 -12.29 9.59 -9.67
CA ALA A 163 -13.25 10.41 -8.96
C ALA A 163 -13.36 11.80 -9.60
N THR A 164 -14.60 12.26 -9.77
CA THR A 164 -14.94 13.64 -10.10
C THR A 164 -16.14 14.10 -9.26
N ASN A 165 -16.56 15.36 -9.42
CA ASN A 165 -17.57 15.98 -8.58
C ASN A 165 -18.50 16.87 -9.40
N THR A 166 -19.73 16.42 -9.62
CA THR A 166 -20.73 17.20 -10.40
C THR A 166 -21.42 18.30 -9.61
N THR A 167 -21.18 18.42 -8.30
CA THR A 167 -21.84 19.43 -7.46
C THR A 167 -21.23 20.83 -7.65
N ASP A 168 -21.86 21.83 -7.07
CA ASP A 168 -21.47 23.24 -7.11
C ASP A 168 -20.45 23.65 -6.03
N ARG A 169 -19.97 22.69 -5.22
CA ARG A 169 -19.01 22.94 -4.12
C ARG A 169 -17.79 22.03 -4.21
N ILE A 170 -16.68 22.48 -3.63
CA ILE A 170 -15.45 21.67 -3.52
C ILE A 170 -15.70 20.47 -2.60
N LEU A 171 -15.16 19.30 -2.97
CA LEU A 171 -15.11 18.13 -2.10
C LEU A 171 -13.67 17.80 -1.72
N ASN A 172 -13.45 17.61 -0.43
CA ASN A 172 -12.20 17.11 0.13
C ASN A 172 -12.33 15.61 0.39
N THR A 173 -11.46 14.82 -0.23
CA THR A 173 -11.58 13.34 -0.23
C THR A 173 -10.22 12.67 -0.01
N TYR A 174 -10.25 11.35 0.20
CA TYR A 174 -9.05 10.51 0.23
C TYR A 174 -8.34 10.37 -1.14
N MET A 175 -8.90 10.95 -2.20
CA MET A 175 -8.26 11.05 -3.51
C MET A 175 -7.71 12.46 -3.76
N GLY A 176 -7.81 13.35 -2.77
CA GLY A 176 -7.49 14.77 -2.90
C GLY A 176 -8.74 15.62 -3.11
N THR A 177 -8.52 16.84 -3.57
CA THR A 177 -9.56 17.85 -3.80
C THR A 177 -10.24 17.62 -5.15
N LEU A 178 -11.57 17.56 -5.14
CA LEU A 178 -12.41 17.53 -6.32
C LEU A 178 -13.11 18.88 -6.48
N LEU A 179 -12.91 19.51 -7.63
CA LEU A 179 -13.45 20.82 -7.98
C LEU A 179 -14.93 20.70 -8.38
N PRO A 180 -15.74 21.76 -8.18
CA PRO A 180 -17.12 21.80 -8.62
C PRO A 180 -17.28 21.56 -10.12
N GLY A 181 -18.46 21.09 -10.54
CA GLY A 181 -18.87 21.03 -11.95
C GLY A 181 -17.96 20.13 -12.80
N SER A 182 -17.42 19.06 -12.23
CA SER A 182 -16.45 18.16 -12.84
C SER A 182 -15.16 18.86 -13.28
N GLY A 183 -14.73 19.91 -12.56
CA GLY A 183 -13.55 20.69 -12.93
C GLY A 183 -12.21 19.94 -12.86
N ASN A 184 -12.17 18.74 -12.30
CA ASN A 184 -11.04 17.82 -12.38
C ASN A 184 -11.43 16.35 -12.20
N ILE A 185 -10.51 15.46 -12.55
CA ILE A 185 -10.54 14.03 -12.26
C ILE A 185 -9.31 13.69 -11.41
N THR A 186 -9.51 12.92 -10.35
CA THR A 186 -8.40 12.31 -9.60
C THR A 186 -8.48 10.80 -9.74
N TYR A 187 -7.34 10.13 -9.78
CA TYR A 187 -7.27 8.68 -9.87
C TYR A 187 -6.14 8.12 -9.00
N SER A 188 -6.20 6.81 -8.75
CA SER A 188 -5.18 6.07 -7.99
C SER A 188 -4.92 4.73 -8.66
N GLY A 189 -3.86 4.06 -8.24
CA GLY A 189 -3.37 2.82 -8.83
C GLY A 189 -2.17 3.04 -9.75
N ALA A 190 -1.48 1.94 -10.06
CA ALA A 190 -0.20 1.99 -10.78
C ALA A 190 -0.32 1.52 -12.24
N GLY A 191 -1.55 1.24 -12.71
CA GLY A 191 -1.79 0.74 -14.07
C GLY A 191 -0.97 -0.51 -14.39
N LEU A 192 -0.23 -0.47 -15.49
CA LEU A 192 0.64 -1.55 -15.96
C LEU A 192 1.74 -1.94 -14.97
N LEU A 193 2.14 -1.05 -14.05
CA LEU A 193 3.16 -1.38 -13.04
C LEU A 193 2.60 -2.26 -11.92
N ASN A 194 1.28 -2.31 -11.75
CA ASN A 194 0.65 -2.97 -10.60
C ASN A 194 0.89 -4.50 -10.61
N PRO A 195 1.32 -5.09 -9.48
CA PRO A 195 1.55 -6.53 -9.38
C PRO A 195 0.34 -7.40 -9.77
N ILE A 196 -0.86 -7.04 -9.31
CA ILE A 196 -2.08 -7.82 -9.55
C ILE A 196 -2.56 -7.63 -10.99
N SER A 197 -2.36 -6.46 -11.61
CA SER A 197 -2.63 -6.30 -13.04
C SER A 197 -1.78 -7.24 -13.91
N ASN A 198 -0.56 -7.58 -13.45
CA ASN A 198 0.36 -8.50 -14.11
C ASN A 198 0.18 -9.99 -13.70
N ASP A 199 -0.67 -10.27 -12.70
CA ASP A 199 -1.10 -11.62 -12.32
C ASP A 199 -2.59 -11.61 -11.88
N PRO A 200 -3.52 -11.29 -12.81
CA PRO A 200 -4.93 -11.02 -12.46
C PRO A 200 -5.69 -12.26 -11.98
N LYS A 201 -5.12 -13.45 -12.18
CA LYS A 201 -5.66 -14.74 -11.75
C LYS A 201 -5.01 -15.27 -10.47
N PHE A 202 -4.07 -14.53 -9.87
CA PHE A 202 -3.34 -14.93 -8.66
C PHE A 202 -2.65 -16.30 -8.83
N ARG A 203 -2.01 -16.54 -9.99
CA ARG A 203 -1.26 -17.77 -10.26
C ARG A 203 0.10 -17.79 -9.56
N LEU A 204 0.69 -16.61 -9.40
CA LEU A 204 2.03 -16.38 -8.86
C LEU A 204 1.99 -15.64 -7.53
N ILE A 205 1.00 -14.77 -7.31
CA ILE A 205 0.80 -14.01 -6.10
C ILE A 205 -0.14 -14.77 -5.15
N GLY A 206 0.33 -15.06 -3.94
CA GLY A 206 -0.47 -15.74 -2.91
C GLY A 206 0.22 -15.70 -1.55
N SER A 207 -0.40 -16.33 -0.55
CA SER A 207 0.15 -16.43 0.80
C SER A 207 1.58 -17.01 0.77
N GLY A 208 2.50 -16.35 1.47
CA GLY A 208 3.89 -16.78 1.58
C GLY A 208 4.82 -16.22 0.49
N VAL A 209 4.29 -15.55 -0.53
CA VAL A 209 5.12 -14.94 -1.59
C VAL A 209 5.96 -13.80 -0.99
N PRO A 210 7.30 -13.84 -1.16
CA PRO A 210 8.17 -12.74 -0.73
C PRO A 210 7.92 -11.50 -1.58
N ILE A 211 7.93 -10.33 -0.95
CA ILE A 211 7.71 -9.05 -1.60
C ILE A 211 8.74 -8.02 -1.15
N PHE A 212 8.87 -6.97 -1.93
CA PHE A 212 9.46 -5.71 -1.47
C PHE A 212 8.35 -4.89 -0.81
N LEU A 213 8.53 -4.47 0.43
CA LEU A 213 7.58 -3.67 1.20
C LEU A 213 8.34 -2.57 1.95
N CYS A 214 8.05 -1.32 1.62
CA CYS A 214 8.62 -0.13 2.28
C CYS A 214 10.16 -0.16 2.37
N GLY A 215 10.86 -0.58 1.31
CA GLY A 215 12.33 -0.62 1.31
C GLY A 215 12.93 -1.92 1.86
N ALA A 216 12.11 -2.82 2.40
CA ALA A 216 12.55 -4.04 3.06
C ALA A 216 11.90 -5.31 2.45
N PRO A 217 12.46 -6.50 2.73
CA PRO A 217 11.73 -7.74 2.49
C PRO A 217 10.46 -7.82 3.34
N GLY A 218 9.35 -8.17 2.70
CA GLY A 218 8.07 -8.48 3.32
C GLY A 218 7.49 -9.78 2.76
N ILE A 219 6.25 -10.08 3.12
CA ILE A 219 5.54 -11.26 2.63
C ILE A 219 4.05 -10.96 2.45
N VAL A 220 3.44 -11.61 1.47
CA VAL A 220 1.98 -11.68 1.35
C VAL A 220 1.44 -12.62 2.42
N VAL A 221 0.54 -12.12 3.26
CA VAL A 221 -0.20 -12.93 4.24
C VAL A 221 -1.34 -13.68 3.56
N GLY A 222 -2.01 -13.03 2.61
CA GLY A 222 -3.14 -13.58 1.87
C GLY A 222 -3.96 -12.48 1.21
N GLU A 223 -5.24 -12.77 0.99
CA GLU A 223 -6.21 -11.78 0.50
C GLU A 223 -6.35 -10.62 1.48
N GLY A 224 -6.35 -9.39 0.94
CA GLY A 224 -6.61 -8.19 1.73
C GLY A 224 -8.10 -8.03 2.08
N THR A 225 -8.40 -7.13 3.01
CA THR A 225 -9.78 -6.70 3.23
C THR A 225 -10.33 -6.02 1.96
N GLN A 226 -11.62 -6.21 1.69
CA GLN A 226 -12.29 -5.74 0.45
C GLN A 226 -11.78 -6.38 -0.86
N HIS A 227 -11.06 -7.50 -0.78
CA HIS A 227 -10.62 -8.25 -1.96
C HIS A 227 -11.82 -8.66 -2.84
N SER A 228 -11.86 -8.16 -4.08
CA SER A 228 -12.91 -8.46 -5.05
C SER A 228 -12.33 -8.62 -6.47
N PRO A 229 -11.63 -9.74 -6.75
CA PRO A 229 -10.85 -9.92 -7.96
C PRO A 229 -11.73 -10.06 -9.21
N ALA A 230 -12.94 -10.62 -9.08
CA ALA A 230 -13.89 -10.73 -10.20
C ALA A 230 -14.33 -9.36 -10.75
N GLY A 231 -14.35 -8.32 -9.91
CA GLY A 231 -14.62 -6.94 -10.32
C GLY A 231 -13.38 -6.14 -10.72
N GLY A 232 -12.19 -6.75 -10.68
CA GLY A 232 -10.91 -6.06 -10.86
C GLY A 232 -10.45 -5.26 -9.64
N PHE A 233 -10.97 -5.55 -8.44
CA PHE A 233 -10.60 -4.89 -7.19
C PHE A 233 -9.89 -5.86 -6.24
N GLY A 234 -8.97 -6.68 -6.77
CA GLY A 234 -8.10 -7.52 -5.95
C GLY A 234 -7.23 -6.67 -5.02
N THR A 235 -6.99 -7.16 -3.81
CA THR A 235 -6.12 -6.54 -2.78
C THR A 235 -5.33 -7.58 -2.00
N LEU A 236 -4.19 -7.20 -1.44
CA LEU A 236 -3.33 -8.08 -0.65
C LEU A 236 -3.24 -7.63 0.82
N MET A 237 -3.24 -8.57 1.75
CA MET A 237 -2.76 -8.35 3.11
C MET A 237 -1.27 -8.65 3.13
N VAL A 238 -0.47 -7.74 3.71
CA VAL A 238 0.99 -7.84 3.70
C VAL A 238 1.58 -7.55 5.06
N THR A 239 2.74 -8.14 5.34
CA THR A 239 3.47 -7.92 6.59
C THR A 239 4.98 -7.86 6.35
N GLY A 240 5.69 -7.16 7.22
CA GLY A 240 7.14 -6.98 7.14
C GLY A 240 7.75 -6.41 8.41
N ASP A 241 9.07 -6.50 8.50
CA ASP A 241 9.85 -5.97 9.62
C ASP A 241 10.04 -4.44 9.47
N LEU A 242 9.33 -3.66 10.28
CA LEU A 242 9.37 -2.20 10.23
C LEU A 242 10.78 -1.67 10.53
N LYS A 243 11.58 -2.40 11.33
CA LYS A 243 12.95 -1.99 11.70
C LYS A 243 13.92 -1.98 10.51
N LYS A 244 13.55 -2.60 9.39
CA LYS A 244 14.36 -2.69 8.16
C LYS A 244 13.84 -1.77 7.05
N MET A 245 12.70 -1.13 7.27
CA MET A 245 12.06 -0.29 6.27
C MET A 245 12.82 1.03 6.11
N SER A 246 12.59 1.70 4.99
CA SER A 246 13.18 3.00 4.72
C SER A 246 12.11 4.04 4.39
N GLN A 247 12.45 5.25 4.78
CA GLN A 247 11.67 6.43 4.52
C GLN A 247 11.40 6.65 3.02
N GLU A 248 12.32 6.28 2.13
CA GLU A 248 12.14 6.40 0.68
C GLU A 248 10.86 5.71 0.17
N TYR A 249 10.46 4.60 0.81
CA TYR A 249 9.30 3.79 0.41
C TYR A 249 8.18 3.77 1.45
N LEU A 250 8.27 4.58 2.51
CA LEU A 250 7.25 4.76 3.54
C LEU A 250 7.19 6.25 3.89
N ARG A 251 6.12 6.92 3.45
CA ARG A 251 5.92 8.36 3.69
C ARG A 251 4.61 8.64 4.36
N ALA A 252 4.61 9.45 5.42
CA ALA A 252 3.37 10.01 5.92
C ALA A 252 2.87 11.11 4.97
N ALA A 253 1.57 11.30 4.92
CA ALA A 253 0.97 12.41 4.20
C ALA A 253 -0.35 12.81 4.88
N THR A 254 -0.77 14.03 4.61
CA THR A 254 -2.09 14.54 5.00
C THR A 254 -2.84 14.95 3.76
N MET A 255 -4.07 14.46 3.65
CA MET A 255 -5.01 14.86 2.61
C MET A 255 -5.96 15.90 3.19
N THR A 256 -5.90 17.13 2.67
CA THR A 256 -6.68 18.27 3.15
C THR A 256 -8.16 17.91 3.31
N GLY A 257 -8.71 18.06 4.51
CA GLY A 257 -10.12 17.80 4.83
C GLY A 257 -10.52 16.32 4.84
N TYR A 258 -9.58 15.39 4.66
CA TYR A 258 -9.79 13.95 4.85
C TYR A 258 -8.95 13.38 6.00
N GLY A 259 -7.71 13.82 6.15
CA GLY A 259 -6.83 13.47 7.26
C GLY A 259 -5.57 12.70 6.86
N VAL A 260 -4.99 12.03 7.85
CA VAL A 260 -3.68 11.37 7.76
C VAL A 260 -3.76 10.09 6.92
N THR A 261 -2.75 9.86 6.08
CA THR A 261 -2.56 8.65 5.29
C THR A 261 -1.07 8.32 5.18
N MET A 262 -0.75 7.16 4.61
CA MET A 262 0.63 6.71 4.41
C MET A 262 0.82 6.22 2.99
N TYR A 263 1.85 6.71 2.31
CA TYR A 263 2.30 6.14 1.05
C TYR A 263 3.20 4.95 1.32
N VAL A 264 2.88 3.83 0.67
CA VAL A 264 3.57 2.55 0.84
C VAL A 264 4.10 2.08 -0.50
N GLY A 265 5.41 1.85 -0.56
CA GLY A 265 6.06 1.14 -1.65
C GLY A 265 5.87 -0.36 -1.49
N LEU A 266 5.35 -1.01 -2.53
CA LEU A 266 5.19 -2.45 -2.58
C LEU A 266 5.60 -2.94 -3.97
N GLY A 267 6.44 -3.96 -4.03
CA GLY A 267 6.84 -4.59 -5.29
C GLY A 267 6.80 -6.11 -5.20
N ILE A 268 6.43 -6.77 -6.29
CA ILE A 268 6.40 -8.24 -6.37
C ILE A 268 7.15 -8.68 -7.62
N PRO A 269 8.23 -9.46 -7.50
CA PRO A 269 8.86 -10.08 -8.65
C PRO A 269 7.99 -11.25 -9.15
N LEU A 270 7.65 -11.24 -10.43
CA LEU A 270 6.87 -12.30 -11.08
C LEU A 270 7.80 -13.18 -11.91
N PRO A 271 8.06 -14.44 -11.52
CA PRO A 271 8.89 -15.35 -12.30
C PRO A 271 8.16 -15.75 -13.59
N VAL A 272 8.81 -15.59 -14.74
CA VAL A 272 8.23 -15.93 -16.04
C VAL A 272 8.38 -17.43 -16.28
N LEU A 273 7.33 -18.19 -15.98
CA LEU A 273 7.36 -19.66 -16.05
C LEU A 273 6.82 -20.22 -17.38
N ASP A 274 5.87 -19.52 -17.98
CA ASP A 274 5.12 -19.97 -19.15
C ASP A 274 4.55 -18.80 -19.96
N LEU A 275 3.95 -19.12 -21.10
CA LEU A 275 3.34 -18.14 -21.99
C LEU A 275 2.15 -17.41 -21.35
N GLU A 276 1.44 -18.04 -20.40
CA GLU A 276 0.34 -17.37 -19.71
C GLU A 276 0.88 -16.26 -18.79
N THR A 277 2.04 -16.48 -18.16
CA THR A 277 2.74 -15.44 -17.40
C THR A 277 3.19 -14.31 -18.32
N VAL A 278 3.82 -14.64 -19.47
CA VAL A 278 4.23 -13.63 -20.47
C VAL A 278 3.05 -12.75 -20.88
N ARG A 279 1.92 -13.36 -21.23
CA ARG A 279 0.70 -12.63 -21.62
C ARG A 279 0.17 -11.74 -20.50
N ALA A 280 0.12 -12.26 -19.28
CA ALA A 280 -0.36 -11.47 -18.13
C ALA A 280 0.56 -10.27 -17.84
N THR A 281 1.88 -10.46 -17.96
CA THR A 281 2.88 -9.41 -17.74
C THR A 281 3.06 -8.44 -18.91
N ALA A 282 2.38 -8.66 -20.03
CA ALA A 282 2.42 -7.80 -21.21
C ALA A 282 1.27 -6.77 -21.23
N VAL A 283 0.52 -6.67 -20.13
CA VAL A 283 -0.59 -5.72 -19.97
C VAL A 283 -0.11 -4.28 -20.13
N ARG A 284 -0.92 -3.46 -20.80
CA ARG A 284 -0.66 -2.02 -21.00
C ARG A 284 -1.71 -1.19 -20.29
N ASP A 285 -1.41 0.09 -20.08
CA ASP A 285 -2.35 1.01 -19.44
C ASP A 285 -3.65 1.19 -20.26
N GLU A 286 -3.60 0.99 -21.58
CA GLU A 286 -4.77 0.99 -22.48
C GLU A 286 -5.66 -0.26 -22.31
N ASP A 287 -5.15 -1.34 -21.73
CA ASP A 287 -5.90 -2.57 -21.46
C ASP A 287 -6.67 -2.50 -20.13
N ILE A 288 -6.34 -1.54 -19.27
CA ILE A 288 -6.86 -1.48 -17.89
C ILE A 288 -7.92 -0.40 -17.78
N SER A 289 -9.20 -0.82 -17.83
CA SER A 289 -10.33 0.10 -17.68
C SER A 289 -10.53 0.60 -16.26
N VAL A 290 -10.97 1.84 -16.10
CA VAL A 290 -11.28 2.54 -14.85
C VAL A 290 -12.62 3.26 -15.00
N ASP A 291 -13.45 3.20 -13.97
CA ASP A 291 -14.71 3.92 -13.92
C ASP A 291 -14.52 5.28 -13.23
N ILE A 292 -14.97 6.36 -13.88
CA ILE A 292 -15.02 7.72 -13.31
C ILE A 292 -16.31 7.84 -12.53
N MET A 293 -16.20 7.86 -11.21
CA MET A 293 -17.34 7.89 -10.30
C MET A 293 -17.63 9.32 -9.85
N ASP A 294 -18.91 9.68 -9.74
CA ASP A 294 -19.32 10.98 -9.21
C ASP A 294 -19.39 10.97 -7.68
N TYR A 295 -18.40 11.61 -7.05
CA TYR A 295 -18.33 11.77 -5.59
C TYR A 295 -19.26 12.86 -5.06
N GLY A 296 -19.81 13.68 -5.96
CA GLY A 296 -20.89 14.62 -5.68
C GLY A 296 -22.14 13.93 -5.13
N VAL A 297 -22.37 12.68 -5.50
CA VAL A 297 -23.45 11.85 -4.97
C VAL A 297 -22.98 11.14 -3.69
N PRO A 298 -23.51 11.49 -2.49
CA PRO A 298 -23.10 10.89 -1.22
C PRO A 298 -23.73 9.50 -1.02
N SER A 299 -23.41 8.57 -1.91
CA SER A 299 -23.91 7.20 -1.93
C SER A 299 -22.75 6.20 -1.96
N ARG A 300 -22.95 5.01 -1.42
CA ARG A 300 -22.04 3.87 -1.65
C ARG A 300 -22.08 3.41 -3.12
N ASN A 301 -23.24 3.54 -3.74
CA ASN A 301 -23.47 3.24 -5.15
C ASN A 301 -23.46 4.56 -5.93
N ARG A 302 -22.28 5.19 -6.01
CA ARG A 302 -22.08 6.39 -6.83
C ARG A 302 -22.34 6.04 -8.30
N PRO A 303 -22.91 6.95 -9.10
CA PRO A 303 -23.02 6.70 -10.54
C PRO A 303 -21.63 6.72 -11.17
N SER A 304 -21.40 5.80 -12.11
CA SER A 304 -20.27 5.87 -13.04
C SER A 304 -20.68 6.79 -14.19
N LEU A 305 -19.91 7.84 -14.44
CA LEU A 305 -20.17 8.81 -15.49
C LEU A 305 -19.59 8.36 -16.83
N LEU A 306 -18.39 7.78 -16.78
CA LEU A 306 -17.64 7.36 -17.96
C LEU A 306 -16.67 6.24 -17.58
N LYS A 307 -16.40 5.35 -18.54
CA LYS A 307 -15.32 4.36 -18.44
C LYS A 307 -14.18 4.79 -19.33
N VAL A 308 -12.98 4.86 -18.75
CA VAL A 308 -11.72 5.23 -19.40
C VAL A 308 -10.67 4.18 -19.12
N THR A 309 -9.45 4.38 -19.60
CA THR A 309 -8.28 3.53 -19.36
C THR A 309 -7.24 4.29 -18.51
N TYR A 310 -6.26 3.58 -17.93
CA TYR A 310 -5.13 4.27 -17.31
C TYR A 310 -4.33 5.08 -18.32
N ALA A 311 -4.31 4.69 -19.61
CA ALA A 311 -3.63 5.44 -20.65
C ALA A 311 -4.26 6.83 -20.85
N GLU A 312 -5.59 6.89 -20.90
CA GLU A 312 -6.34 8.15 -20.96
C GLU A 312 -6.11 9.00 -19.71
N LEU A 313 -6.19 8.40 -18.51
CA LEU A 313 -5.93 9.12 -17.25
C LEU A 313 -4.50 9.70 -17.18
N ARG A 314 -3.49 8.93 -17.62
CA ARG A 314 -2.09 9.37 -17.64
C ARG A 314 -1.81 10.41 -18.72
N SER A 315 -2.63 10.49 -19.77
CA SER A 315 -2.51 11.55 -20.78
C SER A 315 -2.74 12.94 -20.20
N GLY A 316 -3.45 13.02 -19.07
CA GLY A 316 -3.75 14.25 -18.34
C GLY A 316 -4.99 14.99 -18.82
N THR A 317 -5.76 14.40 -19.74
CA THR A 317 -7.02 14.96 -20.27
C THR A 317 -8.00 13.83 -20.62
N VAL A 318 -9.27 14.00 -20.23
CA VAL A 318 -10.38 13.10 -20.58
C VAL A 318 -11.57 13.93 -21.08
N ASP A 319 -12.20 13.50 -22.16
CA ASP A 319 -13.48 14.08 -22.60
C ASP A 319 -14.62 13.52 -21.73
N LEU A 320 -15.20 14.39 -20.90
CA LEU A 320 -16.34 14.07 -20.05
C LEU A 320 -17.54 14.92 -20.48
N ASN A 321 -18.51 14.28 -21.17
CA ASN A 321 -19.73 14.92 -21.69
C ASN A 321 -19.48 16.05 -22.71
N GLY A 322 -18.41 15.95 -23.52
CA GLY A 322 -18.07 16.95 -24.54
C GLY A 322 -17.20 18.10 -24.01
N GLU A 323 -16.74 18.01 -22.76
CA GLU A 323 -15.81 18.95 -22.15
C GLU A 323 -14.50 18.25 -21.80
N GLU A 324 -13.37 18.90 -22.08
CA GLU A 324 -12.05 18.40 -21.73
C GLU A 324 -11.75 18.68 -20.26
N VAL A 325 -11.58 17.62 -19.47
CA VAL A 325 -11.30 17.67 -18.03
C VAL A 325 -9.91 17.12 -17.74
N ARG A 326 -9.19 17.73 -16.79
CA ARG A 326 -7.86 17.31 -16.35
C ARG A 326 -7.87 16.46 -15.09
#